data_AF-A0A560DR09-F1
#
_entry.id   AF-A0A560DR09-F1
#
_cell.length_a   1.000
_cell.length_b   1.000
_cell.length_c   1.000
_cell.angle_alpha   90.00
_cell.angle_beta   90.00
_cell.angle_gamma   90.00
#
_symmetry.space_group_name_H-M   'P 1'
#
loop_
_entity.id
_entity.type
_entity.pdbx_description
1 polymer ?
#
loop_
_entity_poly.entity_id
_entity_poly.type
_entity_poly.pdbx_seq_one_letter_code
_entity_poly.pdbx_strand_id
1 'polypeptide(L)'
;MDELIGRLATNASIDSAVAEKTVGIILGFLRNEGPSENVEALINQIPGAEAAIEASKSGGGLSRLMGGGLMAVGTRLMGLGLGMSEIQSIARELFRYGRDKIGADQMGKIIAGTPGLSQFA
;
A
#
# COMPACT_ATOMS: atom_id res chain seq x y z
N MET A 1 7.80 -10.85 -2.52
CA MET A 1 8.05 -9.70 -1.64
C MET A 1 9.32 -8.95 -2.04
N ASP A 2 10.45 -9.64 -2.14
CA ASP A 2 11.78 -9.01 -2.30
C ASP A 2 11.89 -8.10 -3.52
N GLU A 3 11.29 -8.49 -4.65
CA GLU A 3 11.24 -7.64 -5.86
C GLU A 3 10.54 -6.30 -5.58
N LEU A 4 9.37 -6.33 -4.94
CA LEU A 4 8.58 -5.13 -4.64
C LEU A 4 9.30 -4.26 -3.60
N ILE A 5 9.85 -4.86 -2.55
CA ILE A 5 10.66 -4.15 -1.55
C ILE A 5 11.85 -3.48 -2.22
N GLY A 6 12.61 -4.20 -3.06
CA GLY A 6 13.80 -3.67 -3.72
C GLY A 6 13.48 -2.50 -4.65
N ARG A 7 12.39 -2.59 -5.41
CA ARG A 7 11.90 -1.48 -6.27
C ARG A 7 11.52 -0.26 -5.43
N LEU A 8 10.78 -0.45 -4.35
CA LEU A 8 10.35 0.65 -3.47
C LEU A 8 11.51 1.30 -2.73
N ALA A 9 12.41 0.50 -2.16
CA ALA A 9 13.62 0.97 -1.50
C ALA A 9 14.48 1.82 -2.44
N THR A 10 14.67 1.35 -3.68
CA THR A 10 15.45 2.07 -4.69
C THR A 10 14.76 3.36 -5.14
N ASN A 11 13.47 3.29 -5.49
CA ASN A 11 12.75 4.42 -6.10
C ASN A 11 12.34 5.50 -5.11
N ALA A 12 12.24 5.16 -3.82
CA ALA A 12 11.98 6.13 -2.76
C ALA A 12 13.24 6.45 -1.93
N SER A 13 14.38 5.80 -2.19
CA SER A 13 15.62 5.96 -1.40
C SER A 13 15.41 5.69 0.11
N ILE A 14 14.71 4.60 0.42
CA ILE A 14 14.34 4.20 1.80
C ILE A 14 14.92 2.83 2.15
N ASP A 15 15.03 2.54 3.44
CA ASP A 15 15.43 1.21 3.92
C ASP A 15 14.42 0.12 3.52
N SER A 16 14.92 -1.07 3.21
CA SER A 16 14.09 -2.24 2.88
C SER A 16 13.06 -2.57 3.96
N ALA A 17 13.42 -2.39 5.24
CA ALA A 17 12.50 -2.60 6.35
C ALA A 17 11.36 -1.55 6.39
N VAL A 18 11.63 -0.31 5.97
CA VAL A 18 10.60 0.72 5.82
C VAL A 18 9.73 0.43 4.61
N ALA A 19 10.32 -0.02 3.50
CA ALA A 19 9.60 -0.44 2.31
C ALA A 19 8.64 -1.60 2.60
N GLU A 20 9.07 -2.63 3.32
CA GLU A 20 8.24 -3.77 3.71
C GLU A 20 7.02 -3.33 4.56
N LYS A 21 7.26 -2.53 5.61
CA LYS A 21 6.19 -1.98 6.45
C LYS A 21 5.22 -1.13 5.64
N THR A 22 5.74 -0.34 4.70
CA THR A 22 4.93 0.50 3.81
C THR A 22 4.02 -0.32 2.92
N VAL A 23 4.53 -1.39 2.32
CA VAL A 23 3.71 -2.35 1.54
C VAL A 23 2.60 -2.92 2.41
N GLY A 24 2.92 -3.39 3.62
CA GLY A 24 1.92 -3.92 4.55
C GLY A 24 0.82 -2.92 4.88
N ILE A 25 1.17 -1.66 5.20
CA ILE A 25 0.22 -0.59 5.51
C ILE A 25 -0.70 -0.32 4.31
N ILE A 26 -0.15 -0.18 3.11
CA ILE A 26 -0.92 0.16 1.92
C ILE A 26 -1.82 -1.00 1.49
N LEU A 27 -1.31 -2.23 1.44
CA LEU A 27 -2.12 -3.39 1.10
C LEU A 27 -3.23 -3.63 2.15
N GLY A 28 -2.93 -3.39 3.43
CA GLY A 28 -3.93 -3.46 4.49
C GLY A 28 -5.02 -2.41 4.34
N PHE A 29 -4.67 -1.19 3.90
CA PHE A 29 -5.65 -0.16 3.55
C PHE A 29 -6.50 -0.57 2.34
N LEU A 30 -5.88 -1.02 1.25
CA LEU A 30 -6.61 -1.48 0.07
C LEU A 30 -7.58 -2.61 0.41
N ARG A 31 -7.17 -3.55 1.28
CA ARG A 31 -8.03 -4.67 1.70
C ARG A 31 -9.27 -4.19 2.47
N ASN A 32 -9.13 -3.15 3.27
CA ASN A 32 -10.23 -2.63 4.10
C ASN A 32 -11.16 -1.68 3.32
N GLU A 33 -10.61 -0.92 2.37
CA GLU A 33 -11.29 0.23 1.76
C GLU A 33 -11.55 0.04 0.26
N GLY A 34 -10.91 -0.94 -0.37
CA GLY A 34 -11.07 -1.26 -1.79
C GLY A 34 -12.00 -2.44 -2.05
N PRO A 35 -12.31 -2.70 -3.33
CA PRO A 35 -13.14 -3.81 -3.73
C PRO A 35 -12.41 -5.14 -3.47
N SER A 36 -12.96 -5.95 -2.55
CA SER A 36 -12.29 -7.12 -2.00
C SER A 36 -11.77 -8.08 -3.08
N GLU A 37 -12.57 -8.38 -4.11
CA GLU A 37 -12.15 -9.30 -5.20
C GLU A 37 -10.87 -8.82 -5.92
N ASN A 38 -10.82 -7.56 -6.34
CA ASN A 38 -9.68 -7.03 -7.09
C ASN A 38 -8.44 -6.87 -6.21
N VAL A 39 -8.65 -6.49 -4.95
CA VAL A 39 -7.54 -6.33 -4.00
C VAL A 39 -6.97 -7.68 -3.59
N GLU A 40 -7.80 -8.69 -3.37
CA GLU A 40 -7.31 -10.07 -3.13
C GLU A 40 -6.55 -10.61 -4.35
N ALA A 41 -7.00 -10.30 -5.58
CA ALA A 41 -6.23 -10.62 -6.78
C ALA A 41 -4.84 -9.97 -6.78
N LEU A 42 -4.71 -8.72 -6.32
CA LEU A 42 -3.40 -8.04 -6.17
C LEU A 42 -2.53 -8.69 -5.09
N ILE A 43 -3.10 -8.96 -3.91
CA ILE A 43 -2.40 -9.57 -2.77
C ILE A 43 -1.86 -10.94 -3.15
N ASN A 44 -2.63 -11.74 -3.88
CA ASN A 44 -2.22 -13.05 -4.38
C ASN A 44 -1.03 -13.00 -5.36
N GLN A 45 -0.78 -11.85 -6.01
CA GLN A 45 0.38 -11.64 -6.89
C GLN A 45 1.64 -11.18 -6.14
N ILE A 46 1.55 -10.94 -4.84
CA ILE A 46 2.66 -10.45 -4.01
C ILE A 46 2.96 -11.53 -2.97
N PRO A 47 3.96 -12.40 -3.21
CA PRO A 47 4.40 -13.37 -2.21
C PRO A 47 4.76 -12.65 -0.91
N GLY A 48 4.21 -13.11 0.21
CA GLY A 48 4.42 -12.52 1.55
C GLY A 48 3.50 -11.35 1.91
N ALA A 49 2.60 -10.91 1.02
CA ALA A 49 1.72 -9.76 1.28
C ALA A 49 0.88 -9.93 2.54
N GLU A 50 0.32 -11.13 2.76
CA GLU A 50 -0.43 -11.44 3.97
C GLU A 50 0.36 -11.18 5.25
N ALA A 51 1.60 -11.67 5.31
CA ALA A 51 2.46 -11.49 6.47
C ALA A 51 2.78 -10.01 6.71
N ALA A 52 3.06 -9.25 5.64
CA ALA A 52 3.29 -7.81 5.74
C ALA A 52 2.05 -7.04 6.21
N ILE A 53 0.86 -7.41 5.71
CA ILE A 53 -0.42 -6.84 6.14
C ILE A 53 -0.63 -7.11 7.63
N GLU A 54 -0.49 -8.36 8.08
CA GLU A 54 -0.66 -8.71 9.50
C GLU A 54 0.35 -7.98 10.39
N ALA A 55 1.63 -7.93 10.00
CA ALA A 55 2.66 -7.20 10.73
C ALA A 55 2.33 -5.70 10.86
N SER A 56 1.68 -5.10 9.85
CA SER A 56 1.27 -3.69 9.87
C SER A 56 0.07 -3.39 10.76
N LYS A 57 -0.73 -4.41 11.15
CA LYS A 57 -1.91 -4.25 12.01
C LYS A 57 -1.55 -3.97 13.47
N SER A 58 -0.39 -4.44 13.93
CA SER A 58 0.03 -4.40 15.34
C SER A 58 0.21 -3.01 15.94
N GLY A 59 0.25 -1.94 15.14
CA GLY A 59 0.29 -0.54 15.60
C GLY A 59 -1.06 0.20 15.56
N GLY A 60 -2.16 -0.47 15.18
CA GLY A 60 -3.36 0.19 14.64
C GLY A 60 -4.62 0.22 15.52
N GLY A 61 -4.59 -0.29 16.76
CA GLY A 61 -5.79 -0.41 17.61
C GLY A 61 -6.55 0.91 17.83
N LEU A 62 -5.81 2.02 17.98
CA LEU A 62 -6.39 3.36 18.11
C LEU A 62 -6.77 3.99 16.75
N SER A 63 -6.04 3.65 15.68
CA SER A 63 -6.24 4.21 14.34
C SER A 63 -7.47 3.63 13.63
N ARG A 64 -7.98 2.46 14.03
CA ARG A 64 -9.31 1.97 13.59
C ARG A 64 -10.46 2.76 14.21
N LEU A 65 -10.25 3.36 15.38
CA LEU A 65 -11.26 4.14 16.11
C LEU A 65 -11.28 5.61 15.65
N MET A 66 -10.15 6.12 15.13
CA MET A 66 -9.93 7.51 14.71
C MET A 66 -9.98 7.68 13.18
N GLY A 67 -10.95 7.06 12.51
CA GLY A 67 -11.20 7.23 11.07
C GLY A 67 -10.24 6.46 10.17
N GLY A 68 -10.73 5.37 9.59
CA GLY A 68 -10.11 4.71 8.44
C GLY A 68 -10.04 5.67 7.24
N GLY A 69 -9.01 5.53 6.42
CA GLY A 69 -8.83 6.38 5.24
C GLY A 69 -7.36 6.68 4.90
N LEU A 70 -7.15 7.37 3.78
CA LEU A 70 -5.81 7.74 3.31
C LEU A 70 -5.04 8.63 4.26
N MET A 71 -5.72 9.44 5.07
CA MET A 71 -5.09 10.26 6.11
C MET A 71 -4.42 9.39 7.19
N ALA A 72 -5.03 8.26 7.55
CA ALA A 72 -4.45 7.31 8.49
C ALA A 72 -3.23 6.61 7.88
N VAL A 73 -3.29 6.26 6.59
CA VAL A 73 -2.13 5.73 5.85
C VAL A 73 -0.99 6.75 5.85
N GLY A 74 -1.27 7.98 5.43
CA GLY A 74 -0.28 9.07 5.40
C GLY A 74 0.39 9.28 6.76
N THR A 75 -0.40 9.35 7.84
CA THR A 75 0.12 9.49 9.21
C THR A 75 1.03 8.33 9.62
N ARG A 76 0.66 7.09 9.29
CA ARG A 76 1.49 5.91 9.61
C ARG A 76 2.80 5.91 8.81
N LEU A 77 2.75 6.26 7.53
CA LEU A 77 3.93 6.33 6.68
C LEU A 77 4.87 7.45 7.13
N MET A 78 4.34 8.62 7.48
CA MET A 78 5.13 9.69 8.12
C MET A 78 5.75 9.24 9.45
N GLY A 79 5.03 8.42 10.23
CA GLY A 79 5.57 7.79 11.44
C GLY A 79 6.72 6.80 11.19
N LEU A 80 6.89 6.32 9.96
CA LEU A 80 8.06 5.55 9.51
C LEU A 80 9.22 6.44 9.02
N GLY A 81 9.06 7.76 9.09
CA GLY A 81 10.05 8.73 8.59
C GLY A 81 9.85 9.13 7.13
N LEU A 82 8.78 8.68 6.47
CA LEU A 82 8.53 9.00 5.06
C LEU A 82 7.92 10.40 4.91
N GLY A 83 8.58 11.26 4.14
CA GLY A 83 8.04 12.51 3.65
C GLY A 83 7.02 12.32 2.53
N MET A 84 6.28 13.38 2.22
CA MET A 84 5.22 13.35 1.22
C MET A 84 5.70 12.95 -0.18
N SER A 85 6.91 13.37 -0.58
CA SER A 85 7.51 13.00 -1.87
C SER A 85 7.78 11.51 -1.99
N GLU A 86 8.27 10.88 -0.91
CA GLU A 86 8.55 9.45 -0.86
C GLU A 86 7.25 8.66 -0.88
N ILE A 87 6.25 9.08 -0.09
CA ILE A 87 4.90 8.48 -0.10
C ILE A 87 4.31 8.50 -1.52
N GLN A 88 4.42 9.62 -2.24
CA GLN A 88 3.97 9.72 -3.63
C GLN A 88 4.78 8.85 -4.60
N SER A 89 6.08 8.66 -4.37
CA SER A 89 6.93 7.76 -5.18
C SER A 89 6.49 6.31 -4.98
N ILE A 90 6.33 5.89 -3.73
CA ILE A 90 5.89 4.54 -3.34
C ILE A 90 4.49 4.24 -3.90
N ALA A 91 3.54 5.16 -3.77
CA ALA A 91 2.20 4.98 -4.30
C ALA A 91 2.21 4.72 -5.82
N ARG A 92 2.96 5.54 -6.57
CA ARG A 92 3.13 5.37 -8.03
C ARG A 92 3.78 4.04 -8.39
N GLU A 93 4.80 3.63 -7.64
CA GLU A 93 5.45 2.33 -7.84
C GLU A 93 4.50 1.17 -7.60
N LEU A 94 3.73 1.21 -6.50
CA LEU A 94 2.74 0.20 -6.19
C LEU A 94 1.64 0.12 -7.25
N PHE A 95 1.19 1.25 -7.78
CA PHE A 95 0.24 1.26 -8.89
C PHE A 95 0.84 0.66 -10.16
N ARG A 96 2.09 1.00 -10.49
CA ARG A 96 2.76 0.42 -11.67
C ARG A 96 2.91 -1.09 -11.50
N TYR A 97 3.42 -1.53 -10.37
CA TYR A 97 3.56 -2.95 -10.04
C TYR A 97 2.20 -3.66 -10.07
N GLY A 98 1.15 -3.06 -9.51
CA GLY A 98 -0.21 -3.60 -9.57
C GLY A 98 -0.71 -3.74 -11.01
N ARG A 99 -0.57 -2.70 -11.84
CA ARG A 99 -0.90 -2.79 -13.28
C ARG A 99 -0.13 -3.89 -13.99
N ASP A 100 1.17 -4.05 -13.69
CA ASP A 100 2.01 -5.08 -14.29
C ASP A 100 1.55 -6.50 -13.91
N LYS A 101 1.01 -6.69 -12.69
CA LYS A 101 0.63 -8.01 -12.17
C LYS A 101 -0.83 -8.40 -12.45
N ILE A 102 -1.77 -7.48 -12.28
CA ILE A 102 -3.22 -7.77 -12.42
C ILE A 102 -3.86 -7.09 -13.63
N GLY A 103 -3.09 -6.31 -14.39
CA GLY A 103 -3.59 -5.55 -15.54
C GLY A 103 -4.18 -4.20 -15.16
N ALA A 104 -4.24 -3.30 -16.15
CA ALA A 104 -4.74 -1.94 -15.98
C ALA A 104 -6.22 -1.89 -15.55
N ASP A 105 -7.05 -2.79 -16.08
CA ASP A 105 -8.49 -2.81 -15.79
C ASP A 105 -8.78 -3.16 -14.32
N GLN A 106 -8.11 -4.20 -13.80
CA GLN A 106 -8.29 -4.64 -12.42
C GLN A 106 -7.73 -3.61 -11.45
N MET A 107 -6.56 -3.03 -11.76
CA MET A 107 -5.99 -1.95 -10.96
C MET A 107 -6.88 -0.68 -11.01
N GLY A 108 -7.49 -0.38 -12.15
CA GLY A 108 -8.43 0.73 -12.31
C GLY A 108 -9.67 0.56 -11.43
N LYS A 109 -10.19 -0.66 -11.30
CA LYS A 109 -11.30 -0.97 -10.37
C LYS A 109 -10.90 -0.74 -8.91
N ILE A 110 -9.68 -1.10 -8.52
CA ILE A 110 -9.17 -0.81 -7.17
C ILE A 110 -9.14 0.71 -6.94
N ILE A 111 -8.57 1.48 -7.87
CA ILE A 111 -8.48 2.95 -7.75
C ILE A 111 -9.87 3.60 -7.66
N ALA A 112 -10.80 3.18 -8.53
CA ALA A 112 -12.16 3.72 -8.55
C ALA A 112 -12.98 3.30 -7.32
N GLY A 113 -12.71 2.11 -6.78
CA GLY A 113 -13.42 1.53 -5.64
C GLY A 113 -12.83 1.90 -4.27
N THR A 114 -11.63 2.49 -4.21
CA THR A 114 -10.99 2.88 -2.95
C THR A 114 -11.10 4.39 -2.71
N PRO A 115 -11.79 4.84 -1.63
CA PRO A 115 -11.96 6.25 -1.32
C PRO A 115 -10.65 7.05 -1.26
N GLY A 116 -10.61 8.12 -2.05
CA GLY A 116 -9.51 9.08 -2.17
C GLY A 116 -8.25 8.56 -2.88
N LEU A 117 -8.20 7.28 -3.28
CA LEU A 117 -7.02 6.71 -3.94
C LEU A 117 -6.81 7.31 -5.33
N SER A 118 -7.90 7.79 -5.94
CA SER A 118 -7.92 8.56 -7.19
C SER A 118 -7.06 9.83 -7.15
N GLN A 119 -6.74 10.37 -5.97
CA GLN A 119 -5.85 11.54 -5.84
C GLN A 119 -4.38 11.20 -6.10
N PHE A 120 -4.02 9.92 -6.11
CA PHE A 120 -2.66 9.43 -6.33
C PHE A 120 -2.47 8.74 -7.69
N ALA A 121 -3.55 8.55 -8.45
CA ALA A 121 -3.60 7.77 -9.70
C ALA A 121 -3.30 8.58 -10.97
#